data_AF-A0A8T5KXC5-F1
#
_entry.id   AF-A0A8T5KXC5-F1
#
_cell.length_a   1.000
_cell.length_b   1.000
_cell.length_c   1.000
_cell.angle_alpha   90.00
_cell.angle_beta   90.00
_cell.angle_gamma   90.00
#
_symmetry.space_group_name_H-M   'P 1'
#
loop_
_entity.id
_entity.type
_entity.pdbx_description
1 polymer ?
#
loop_
_entity_poly.entity_id
_entity_poly.type
_entity_poly.pdbx_seq_one_letter_code
_entity_poly.pdbx_strand_id
1 'polypeptide(L)'
;MKPSQIKAQIKKLAKEFDLKYNPEWFNFMWITTRQEILTEYIGDCPDPIYMKYGKTPNERIKNIDKFVNSKDFKSCLKRVGGQVTSRKEWKKELKWFKKIEDISLRNELLKLHYQIKKKLDKTEHLALLTKTKIIKWKKWMMTHCLRHEWIHILLDKNKVQFQEINKKYWPYDEGINEYLGCYLDGTLSKLEKFRDKETYPMEHKNWVYAIKLRELLKEK
;
A
#
# COMPACT_ATOMS: atom_id res chain seq x y z
N MET A 1 0.24 -17.63 -6.05
CA MET A 1 -1.17 -17.67 -6.47
C MET A 1 -1.30 -16.90 -7.78
N LYS A 2 -2.19 -17.30 -8.71
CA LYS A 2 -2.48 -16.52 -9.92
C LYS A 2 -3.40 -15.34 -9.58
N PRO A 3 -3.34 -14.20 -10.30
CA PRO A 3 -4.24 -13.06 -10.07
C PRO A 3 -5.73 -13.44 -10.02
N SER A 4 -6.18 -14.35 -10.88
CA SER A 4 -7.57 -14.81 -10.93
C SER A 4 -8.04 -15.48 -9.63
N GLN A 5 -7.15 -16.21 -8.96
CA GLN A 5 -7.46 -16.87 -7.69
C GLN A 5 -7.61 -15.84 -6.56
N ILE A 6 -6.79 -14.78 -6.57
CA ILE A 6 -6.91 -13.69 -5.59
C ILE A 6 -8.22 -12.92 -5.84
N LYS A 7 -8.56 -12.62 -7.09
CA LYS A 7 -9.86 -12.01 -7.43
C LYS A 7 -11.04 -12.84 -6.89
N ALA A 8 -10.95 -14.16 -6.97
CA ALA A 8 -11.96 -15.05 -6.38
C ALA A 8 -12.03 -14.93 -4.85
N GLN A 9 -10.90 -14.81 -4.15
CA GLN A 9 -10.87 -14.55 -2.71
C GLN A 9 -11.48 -13.18 -2.36
N ILE A 10 -11.14 -12.13 -3.12
CA ILE A 10 -11.72 -10.79 -2.93
C ILE A 10 -13.24 -10.80 -3.19
N LYS A 11 -13.70 -11.54 -4.22
CA LYS A 11 -15.14 -11.74 -4.47
C LYS A 11 -15.83 -12.45 -3.30
N LYS A 12 -15.18 -13.45 -2.69
CA LYS A 12 -15.68 -14.14 -1.50
C LYS A 12 -15.82 -13.18 -0.33
N LEU A 13 -14.77 -12.40 -0.02
CA LEU A 13 -14.83 -11.35 1.00
C LEU A 13 -15.99 -10.39 0.75
N ALA A 14 -16.10 -9.89 -0.48
CA ALA A 14 -17.14 -8.94 -0.81
C ALA A 14 -18.54 -9.51 -0.54
N LYS A 15 -18.78 -10.77 -0.89
CA LYS A 15 -20.06 -11.45 -0.59
C LYS A 15 -20.31 -11.59 0.92
N GLU A 16 -19.31 -12.00 1.68
CA GLU A 16 -19.47 -12.32 3.11
C GLU A 16 -19.58 -11.08 4.00
N PHE A 17 -19.06 -9.95 3.54
CA PHE A 17 -19.11 -8.66 4.24
C PHE A 17 -20.09 -7.66 3.61
N ASP A 18 -20.98 -8.13 2.72
CA ASP A 18 -21.96 -7.31 2.00
C ASP A 18 -21.37 -6.07 1.29
N LEU A 19 -20.23 -6.27 0.64
CA LEU A 19 -19.53 -5.26 -0.16
C LEU A 19 -19.81 -5.47 -1.65
N LYS A 20 -19.88 -4.36 -2.40
CA LYS A 20 -19.92 -4.38 -3.86
C LYS A 20 -18.59 -4.91 -4.41
N TYR A 21 -18.68 -5.63 -5.52
CA TYR A 21 -17.52 -6.19 -6.21
C TYR A 21 -17.62 -5.95 -7.72
N ASN A 22 -16.54 -5.42 -8.32
CA ASN A 22 -16.34 -5.45 -9.76
C ASN A 22 -14.90 -5.94 -10.06
N PRO A 23 -14.71 -7.00 -10.86
CA PRO A 23 -13.38 -7.52 -11.18
C PRO A 23 -12.44 -6.53 -11.89
N GLU A 24 -12.97 -5.48 -12.52
CA GLU A 24 -12.23 -4.44 -13.25
C GLU A 24 -11.54 -3.42 -12.34
N TRP A 25 -11.93 -3.36 -11.06
CA TRP A 25 -11.24 -2.53 -10.06
C TRP A 25 -9.84 -3.06 -9.74
N PHE A 26 -9.61 -4.35 -9.95
CA PHE A 26 -8.42 -5.05 -9.47
C PHE A 26 -7.41 -5.24 -10.59
N ASN A 27 -6.54 -4.25 -10.75
CA ASN A 27 -5.39 -4.29 -11.66
C ASN A 27 -4.09 -4.09 -10.89
N PHE A 28 -2.97 -4.48 -11.50
CA PHE A 28 -1.66 -4.27 -10.91
C PHE A 28 -0.57 -4.02 -11.95
N MET A 29 0.54 -3.44 -11.51
CA MET A 29 1.74 -3.21 -12.29
C MET A 29 2.99 -3.51 -11.47
N TRP A 30 4.02 -4.06 -12.12
CA TRP A 30 5.33 -4.27 -11.50
C TRP A 30 6.22 -3.04 -11.64
N ILE A 31 6.77 -2.57 -10.53
CA ILE A 31 7.72 -1.45 -10.44
C ILE A 31 9.02 -1.89 -9.74
N THR A 32 10.09 -1.11 -9.82
CA THR A 32 11.30 -1.41 -9.04
C THR A 32 11.09 -1.02 -7.57
N THR A 33 11.83 -1.64 -6.65
CA THR A 33 11.85 -1.23 -5.23
C THR A 33 12.22 0.25 -5.08
N ARG A 34 13.18 0.74 -5.88
CA ARG A 34 13.52 2.17 -5.91
C ARG A 34 12.31 3.04 -6.25
N GLN A 35 11.54 2.68 -7.26
CA GLN A 35 10.34 3.41 -7.68
C GLN A 35 9.27 3.42 -6.60
N GLU A 36 9.03 2.29 -5.94
CA GLU A 36 8.09 2.20 -4.82
C GLU A 36 8.51 3.12 -3.67
N ILE A 37 9.75 3.00 -3.18
CA ILE A 37 10.24 3.84 -2.07
C ILE A 37 10.17 5.33 -2.39
N LEU A 38 10.54 5.73 -3.61
CA LEU A 38 10.52 7.14 -4.01
C LEU A 38 9.09 7.69 -4.08
N THR A 39 8.14 6.89 -4.56
CA THR A 39 6.73 7.30 -4.62
C THR A 39 6.11 7.37 -3.22
N GLU A 40 6.36 6.40 -2.36
CA GLU A 40 5.96 6.44 -0.95
C GLU A 40 6.55 7.64 -0.19
N TYR A 41 7.85 7.88 -0.39
CA TYR A 41 8.58 8.97 0.27
C TYR A 41 7.96 10.33 -0.08
N ILE A 42 7.67 10.59 -1.36
CA ILE A 42 7.07 11.84 -1.82
C ILE A 42 5.59 11.94 -1.42
N GLY A 43 4.90 10.81 -1.27
CA GLY A 43 3.49 10.74 -0.90
C GLY A 43 3.18 11.13 0.54
N ASP A 44 1.93 10.90 0.95
CA ASP A 44 1.41 11.21 2.28
C ASP A 44 1.75 10.12 3.33
N CYS A 45 2.68 9.21 3.03
CA CYS A 45 3.05 8.09 3.91
C CYS A 45 3.61 8.61 5.26
N PRO A 46 3.03 8.22 6.41
CA PRO A 46 3.47 8.71 7.73
C PRO A 46 4.67 7.93 8.31
N ASP A 47 5.43 7.22 7.47
CA ASP A 47 6.56 6.41 7.93
C ASP A 47 7.64 7.27 8.63
N PRO A 48 8.03 6.96 9.88
CA PRO A 48 9.08 7.67 10.61
C PRO A 48 10.38 7.81 9.82
N ILE A 49 10.77 6.82 9.01
CA ILE A 49 11.98 6.87 8.21
C ILE A 49 11.93 7.99 7.18
N TYR A 50 10.77 8.25 6.59
CA TYR A 50 10.56 9.34 5.64
C TYR A 50 10.40 10.68 6.37
N MET A 51 9.72 10.68 7.53
CA MET A 51 9.51 11.88 8.35
C MET A 51 10.81 12.52 8.85
N LYS A 52 11.90 11.76 9.00
CA LYS A 52 13.25 12.29 9.30
C LYS A 52 13.73 13.34 8.29
N TYR A 53 13.27 13.25 7.04
CA TYR A 53 13.68 14.13 5.94
C TYR A 53 12.61 15.17 5.58
N GLY A 54 11.48 15.19 6.29
CA GLY A 54 10.40 16.16 6.09
C GLY A 54 9.05 15.63 6.57
N LYS A 55 8.28 16.47 7.27
CA LYS A 55 6.94 16.10 7.77
C LYS A 55 5.88 16.25 6.69
N THR A 56 6.11 17.11 5.71
CA THR A 56 5.18 17.35 4.59
C THR A 56 5.77 16.91 3.25
N PRO A 57 4.93 16.58 2.23
CA PRO A 57 5.41 16.27 0.89
C PRO A 57 6.36 17.33 0.30
N ASN A 58 6.07 18.62 0.50
CA ASN A 58 6.93 19.70 -0.01
C ASN A 58 8.32 19.70 0.65
N GLU A 59 8.41 19.47 1.96
CA GLU A 59 9.70 19.35 2.67
C GLU A 59 10.48 18.12 2.20
N ARG A 60 9.79 16.99 2.03
CA ARG A 60 10.40 15.75 1.54
C ARG A 60 10.96 15.91 0.14
N ILE A 61 10.23 16.57 -0.77
CA ILE A 61 10.72 16.88 -2.12
C ILE A 61 12.00 17.71 -2.07
N LYS A 62 12.04 18.75 -1.21
CA LYS A 62 13.26 19.58 -1.05
C LYS A 62 14.46 18.79 -0.49
N ASN A 63 14.21 17.75 0.29
CA ASN A 63 15.25 16.92 0.89
C ASN A 63 15.44 15.57 0.19
N ILE A 64 14.88 15.37 -1.00
CA ILE A 64 14.89 14.07 -1.67
C ILE A 64 16.31 13.58 -1.97
N ASP A 65 17.22 14.48 -2.34
CA ASP A 65 18.61 14.12 -2.63
C ASP A 65 19.35 13.67 -1.36
N LYS A 66 19.04 14.29 -0.20
CA LYS A 66 19.58 13.85 1.10
C LYS A 66 19.07 12.45 1.44
N PHE A 67 17.78 12.19 1.21
CA PHE A 67 17.19 10.88 1.43
C PHE A 67 17.81 9.82 0.51
N VAL A 68 17.87 10.06 -0.81
CA VAL A 68 18.41 9.10 -1.80
C VAL A 68 19.88 8.74 -1.52
N ASN A 69 20.66 9.67 -0.96
CA ASN A 69 22.07 9.43 -0.61
C ASN A 69 22.27 8.85 0.81
N SER A 70 21.19 8.66 1.58
CA SER A 70 21.26 8.23 2.98
C SER A 70 21.45 6.72 3.18
N LYS A 71 21.83 6.32 4.40
CA LYS A 71 21.80 4.92 4.84
C LYS A 71 20.36 4.39 4.96
N ASP A 72 19.41 5.24 5.30
CA ASP A 72 17.99 4.88 5.40
C ASP A 72 17.47 4.40 4.03
N PHE A 73 17.74 5.13 2.95
CA PHE A 73 17.34 4.73 1.60
C PHE A 73 18.00 3.40 1.16
N LYS A 74 19.28 3.21 1.46
CA LYS A 74 19.96 1.91 1.21
C LYS A 74 19.33 0.76 1.99
N SER A 75 18.85 1.01 3.21
CA SER A 75 18.09 0.03 3.99
C SER A 75 16.74 -0.26 3.35
N CYS A 76 16.01 0.79 2.95
CA CYS A 76 14.72 0.67 2.28
C CYS A 76 14.79 -0.21 1.02
N LEU A 77 15.85 -0.08 0.21
CA LEU A 77 16.04 -0.83 -1.03
C LEU A 77 16.12 -2.35 -0.87
N LYS A 78 16.29 -2.86 0.36
CA LYS A 78 16.28 -4.30 0.66
C LYS A 78 14.87 -4.87 0.80
N ARG A 79 13.86 -4.01 0.91
CA ARG A 79 12.46 -4.41 1.11
C ARG A 79 11.81 -4.79 -0.21
N VAL A 80 10.73 -5.56 -0.09
CA VAL A 80 9.77 -5.77 -1.17
C VAL A 80 8.39 -5.48 -0.58
N GLY A 81 7.64 -4.61 -1.25
CA GLY A 81 6.29 -4.26 -0.85
C GLY A 81 5.45 -3.88 -2.06
N GLY A 82 4.29 -3.31 -1.75
CA GLY A 82 3.37 -2.77 -2.70
C GLY A 82 2.61 -1.60 -2.10
N GLN A 83 1.87 -0.92 -2.97
CA GLN A 83 1.03 0.21 -2.61
C GLN A 83 -0.12 0.30 -3.61
N VAL A 84 -1.22 0.92 -3.20
CA VAL A 84 -2.29 1.34 -4.12
C VAL A 84 -2.08 2.79 -4.51
N THR A 85 -2.29 3.09 -5.80
CA THR A 85 -2.43 4.46 -6.29
C THR A 85 -3.75 4.64 -7.03
N SER A 86 -4.26 5.87 -7.04
CA SER A 86 -5.50 6.27 -7.69
C SER A 86 -5.27 7.34 -8.75
N ARG A 87 -6.27 7.55 -9.64
CA ARG A 87 -6.28 8.72 -10.55
C ARG A 87 -6.16 10.05 -9.80
N LYS A 88 -6.68 10.13 -8.58
CA LYS A 88 -6.64 11.33 -7.73
C LYS A 88 -5.21 11.59 -7.22
N GLU A 89 -4.54 10.57 -6.69
CA GLU A 89 -3.15 10.66 -6.21
C GLU A 89 -2.18 10.91 -7.35
N TRP A 90 -2.35 10.21 -8.47
CA TRP A 90 -1.60 10.44 -9.69
C TRP A 90 -1.60 11.93 -10.08
N LYS A 91 -2.76 12.61 -10.09
CA LYS A 91 -2.81 14.06 -10.39
C LYS A 91 -2.05 14.92 -9.38
N LYS A 92 -2.04 14.54 -8.09
CA LYS A 92 -1.31 15.26 -7.03
C LYS A 92 0.20 15.08 -7.18
N GLU A 93 0.66 13.85 -7.31
CA GLU A 93 2.06 13.47 -7.44
C GLU A 93 2.72 14.13 -8.66
N LEU A 94 2.00 14.27 -9.77
CA LEU A 94 2.53 14.95 -10.96
C LEU A 94 3.00 16.38 -10.65
N LYS A 95 2.26 17.10 -9.79
CA LYS A 95 2.62 18.45 -9.37
C LYS A 95 3.86 18.45 -8.47
N TRP A 96 4.02 17.41 -7.66
CA TRP A 96 5.17 17.25 -6.77
C TRP A 96 6.44 16.87 -7.52
N PHE A 97 6.37 15.90 -8.44
CA PHE A 97 7.52 15.45 -9.20
C PHE A 97 8.12 16.56 -10.07
N LYS A 98 7.27 17.45 -10.61
CA LYS A 98 7.73 18.63 -11.37
C LYS A 98 8.55 19.62 -10.54
N LYS A 99 8.47 19.58 -9.21
CA LYS A 99 9.24 20.46 -8.30
C LYS A 99 10.60 19.87 -7.89
N ILE A 100 10.91 18.64 -8.28
CA ILE A 100 12.20 18.02 -7.99
C ILE A 100 13.29 18.74 -8.80
N GLU A 101 14.36 19.17 -8.11
CA GLU A 101 15.49 19.89 -8.71
C GLU A 101 16.41 18.95 -9.50
N ASP A 102 16.74 17.78 -8.95
CA ASP A 102 17.49 16.74 -9.66
C ASP A 102 16.72 16.29 -10.92
N ILE A 103 17.29 16.64 -12.08
CA ILE A 103 16.68 16.40 -13.40
C ILE A 103 16.58 14.90 -13.70
N SER A 104 17.59 14.12 -13.32
CA SER A 104 17.65 12.69 -13.59
C SER A 104 16.55 11.96 -12.80
N LEU A 105 16.45 12.25 -11.50
CA LEU A 105 15.43 11.70 -10.61
C LEU A 105 14.03 12.14 -11.02
N ARG A 106 13.86 13.43 -11.34
CA ARG A 106 12.59 13.95 -11.85
C ARG A 106 12.14 13.20 -13.11
N ASN A 107 13.04 13.00 -14.07
CA ASN A 107 12.72 12.28 -15.31
C ASN A 107 12.42 10.79 -15.06
N GLU A 108 13.14 10.14 -14.14
CA GLU A 108 12.86 8.77 -13.69
C GLU A 108 11.40 8.66 -13.19
N LEU A 109 11.01 9.55 -12.27
CA LEU A 109 9.68 9.54 -11.65
C LEU A 109 8.57 9.94 -12.62
N LEU A 110 8.79 10.95 -13.47
CA LEU A 110 7.82 11.34 -14.50
C LEU A 110 7.60 10.21 -15.53
N LYS A 111 8.64 9.45 -15.89
CA LYS A 111 8.52 8.29 -16.79
C LYS A 111 7.67 7.19 -16.15
N LEU A 112 7.90 6.88 -14.86
CA LEU A 112 7.06 5.94 -14.12
C LEU A 112 5.61 6.44 -14.06
N HIS A 113 5.41 7.72 -13.74
CA HIS A 113 4.10 8.35 -13.59
C HIS A 113 3.28 8.30 -14.88
N TYR A 114 3.93 8.45 -16.04
CA TYR A 114 3.31 8.25 -17.34
C TYR A 114 2.90 6.79 -17.60
N GLN A 115 3.69 5.81 -17.16
CA GLN A 115 3.33 4.39 -17.25
C GLN A 115 2.12 4.05 -16.36
N ILE A 116 2.09 4.60 -15.14
CA ILE A 116 0.95 4.49 -14.21
C ILE A 116 -0.31 5.08 -14.86
N LYS A 117 -0.21 6.28 -15.47
CA LYS A 117 -1.34 6.93 -16.16
C LYS A 117 -2.01 6.00 -17.17
N LYS A 118 -1.23 5.37 -18.06
CA LYS A 118 -1.76 4.47 -19.10
C LYS A 118 -2.57 3.32 -18.54
N LYS A 119 -2.24 2.84 -17.34
CA LYS A 119 -3.00 1.80 -16.65
C LYS A 119 -4.27 2.37 -16.02
N LEU A 120 -4.17 3.54 -15.39
CA LEU A 120 -5.29 4.26 -14.78
C LEU A 120 -6.29 4.84 -15.80
N ASP A 121 -5.95 4.95 -17.08
CA ASP A 121 -6.92 5.33 -18.10
C ASP A 121 -8.04 4.27 -18.26
N LYS A 122 -7.78 3.03 -17.82
CA LYS A 122 -8.72 1.88 -17.89
C LYS A 122 -9.37 1.53 -16.56
N THR A 123 -8.89 2.09 -15.45
CA THR A 123 -9.35 1.75 -14.11
C THR A 123 -9.05 2.89 -13.14
N GLU A 124 -9.80 3.01 -12.06
CA GLU A 124 -9.60 4.13 -11.13
C GLU A 124 -8.42 3.93 -10.17
N HIS A 125 -8.12 2.68 -9.85
CA HIS A 125 -7.09 2.27 -8.90
C HIS A 125 -6.13 1.27 -9.52
N LEU A 126 -4.90 1.27 -9.03
CA LEU A 126 -3.84 0.39 -9.49
C LEU A 126 -2.97 -0.03 -8.31
N ALA A 127 -2.83 -1.34 -8.10
CA ALA A 127 -1.82 -1.86 -7.19
C ALA A 127 -0.43 -1.83 -7.88
N LEU A 128 0.57 -1.29 -7.20
CA LEU A 128 1.95 -1.29 -7.61
C LEU A 128 2.71 -2.31 -6.77
N LEU A 129 3.39 -3.27 -7.40
CA LEU A 129 4.17 -4.29 -6.71
C LEU A 129 5.64 -4.19 -7.08
N THR A 130 6.52 -4.38 -6.10
CA THR A 130 7.96 -4.39 -6.34
C THR A 130 8.44 -5.66 -7.06
N LYS A 131 9.30 -5.48 -8.06
CA LYS A 131 9.97 -6.56 -8.79
C LYS A 131 11.01 -7.23 -7.90
N THR A 132 11.05 -8.55 -7.95
CA THR A 132 12.09 -9.35 -7.30
C THR A 132 12.52 -10.52 -8.18
N LYS A 133 13.81 -10.85 -8.14
CA LYS A 133 14.37 -12.03 -8.81
C LYS A 133 14.22 -13.31 -7.96
N ILE A 134 13.90 -13.17 -6.68
CA ILE A 134 13.80 -14.30 -5.75
C ILE A 134 12.41 -14.91 -5.83
N ILE A 135 12.33 -16.19 -6.24
CA ILE A 135 11.06 -16.89 -6.50
C ILE A 135 10.15 -16.90 -5.26
N LYS A 136 10.70 -17.14 -4.07
CA LYS A 136 9.95 -17.13 -2.80
C LYS A 136 9.27 -15.78 -2.58
N TRP A 137 10.00 -14.68 -2.75
CA TRP A 137 9.46 -13.32 -2.62
C TRP A 137 8.43 -13.02 -3.71
N LYS A 138 8.65 -13.44 -4.95
CA LYS A 138 7.66 -13.27 -6.03
C LYS A 138 6.34 -13.98 -5.68
N LYS A 139 6.40 -15.21 -5.14
CA LYS A 139 5.21 -15.96 -4.70
C LYS A 139 4.52 -15.25 -3.53
N TRP A 140 5.30 -14.75 -2.57
CA TRP A 140 4.78 -13.99 -1.42
C TRP A 140 4.10 -12.69 -1.87
N MET A 141 4.77 -11.89 -2.71
CA MET A 141 4.24 -10.65 -3.30
C MET A 141 2.92 -10.89 -4.01
N MET A 142 2.84 -11.93 -4.83
CA MET A 142 1.61 -12.27 -5.53
C MET A 142 0.50 -12.75 -4.59
N THR A 143 0.81 -13.38 -3.47
CA THR A 143 -0.22 -14.04 -2.64
C THR A 143 -0.70 -13.14 -1.52
N HIS A 144 0.23 -12.46 -0.83
CA HIS A 144 -0.06 -11.65 0.36
C HIS A 144 -0.12 -10.17 0.00
N CYS A 145 0.93 -9.61 -0.59
CA CYS A 145 0.98 -8.17 -0.89
C CYS A 145 -0.10 -7.76 -1.92
N LEU A 146 -0.19 -8.42 -3.07
CA LEU A 146 -1.23 -8.08 -4.06
C LEU A 146 -2.65 -8.22 -3.49
N ARG A 147 -2.87 -9.23 -2.65
CA ARG A 147 -4.16 -9.42 -1.99
C ARG A 147 -4.44 -8.27 -1.01
N HIS A 148 -3.46 -7.91 -0.19
CA HIS A 148 -3.53 -6.76 0.71
C HIS A 148 -3.88 -5.47 -0.06
N GLU A 149 -3.15 -5.16 -1.14
CA GLU A 149 -3.47 -3.98 -1.97
C GLU A 149 -4.87 -4.03 -2.57
N TRP A 150 -5.34 -5.20 -2.99
CA TRP A 150 -6.69 -5.34 -3.54
C TRP A 150 -7.80 -5.30 -2.49
N ILE A 151 -7.52 -5.65 -1.23
CA ILE A 151 -8.44 -5.42 -0.11
C ILE A 151 -8.59 -3.91 0.11
N HIS A 152 -7.49 -3.14 0.10
CA HIS A 152 -7.56 -1.66 0.16
C HIS A 152 -8.46 -1.08 -0.93
N ILE A 153 -8.31 -1.55 -2.19
CA ILE A 153 -9.18 -1.13 -3.29
C ILE A 153 -10.65 -1.52 -3.06
N LEU A 154 -10.91 -2.73 -2.54
CA LEU A 154 -12.28 -3.17 -2.25
C LEU A 154 -12.94 -2.26 -1.19
N LEU A 155 -12.21 -1.95 -0.12
CA LEU A 155 -12.67 -1.10 0.97
C LEU A 155 -12.93 0.34 0.48
N ASP A 156 -11.99 0.93 -0.27
CA ASP A 156 -12.14 2.24 -0.92
C ASP A 156 -13.42 2.32 -1.76
N LYS A 157 -13.63 1.33 -2.65
CA LYS A 157 -14.79 1.29 -3.54
C LYS A 157 -16.12 1.17 -2.84
N ASN A 158 -16.10 0.66 -1.60
CA ASN A 158 -17.26 0.56 -0.74
C ASN A 158 -17.32 1.67 0.31
N LYS A 159 -16.46 2.71 0.20
CA LYS A 159 -16.37 3.85 1.12
C LYS A 159 -16.11 3.43 2.57
N VAL A 160 -15.35 2.36 2.75
CA VAL A 160 -14.88 1.89 4.05
C VAL A 160 -13.48 2.43 4.26
N GLN A 161 -13.38 3.71 4.61
CA GLN A 161 -12.12 4.39 4.87
C GLN A 161 -12.27 5.39 6.03
N PHE A 162 -11.57 5.13 7.13
CA PHE A 162 -11.59 5.94 8.34
C PHE A 162 -10.67 7.16 8.20
N GLN A 163 -9.61 7.08 7.38
CA GLN A 163 -8.75 8.23 7.11
C GLN A 163 -9.46 9.39 6.41
N GLU A 164 -10.59 9.16 5.73
CA GLU A 164 -11.42 10.24 5.17
C GLU A 164 -12.09 11.08 6.27
N ILE A 165 -12.36 10.49 7.44
CA ILE A 165 -12.88 11.20 8.62
C ILE A 165 -11.75 11.98 9.29
N ASN A 166 -10.61 11.31 9.54
CA ASN A 166 -9.42 11.94 10.10
C ASN A 166 -8.16 11.16 9.71
N LYS A 167 -7.15 11.85 9.16
CA LYS A 167 -5.88 11.23 8.74
C LYS A 167 -5.19 10.40 9.83
N LYS A 168 -5.44 10.68 11.12
CA LYS A 168 -4.89 9.90 12.25
C LYS A 168 -5.45 8.47 12.35
N TYR A 169 -6.54 8.17 11.63
CA TYR A 169 -7.23 6.88 11.67
C TYR A 169 -6.77 5.88 10.60
N TRP A 170 -5.71 6.18 9.85
CA TRP A 170 -5.07 5.19 8.96
C TRP A 170 -4.79 3.82 9.62
N PRO A 171 -4.48 3.70 10.94
CA PRO A 171 -4.27 2.38 11.54
C PRO A 171 -5.53 1.50 11.57
N TYR A 172 -6.73 2.11 11.55
CA TYR A 172 -7.98 1.37 11.44
C TYR A 172 -8.15 0.79 10.03
N ASP A 173 -7.81 1.56 9.00
CA ASP A 173 -7.87 1.13 7.61
C ASP A 173 -6.95 -0.09 7.38
N GLU A 174 -5.70 0.01 7.86
CA GLU A 174 -4.75 -1.10 7.81
C GLU A 174 -5.18 -2.28 8.69
N GLY A 175 -5.71 -2.02 9.89
CA GLY A 175 -6.20 -3.08 10.77
C GLY A 175 -7.36 -3.89 10.18
N ILE A 176 -8.28 -3.23 9.47
CA ILE A 176 -9.35 -3.92 8.74
C ILE A 176 -8.76 -4.74 7.60
N ASN A 177 -7.77 -4.22 6.89
CA ASN A 177 -7.10 -4.98 5.83
C ASN A 177 -6.43 -6.25 6.39
N GLU A 178 -5.64 -6.13 7.46
CA GLU A 178 -5.00 -7.28 8.12
C GLU A 178 -6.01 -8.30 8.64
N TYR A 179 -7.13 -7.83 9.21
CA TYR A 179 -8.22 -8.69 9.63
C TYR A 179 -8.80 -9.49 8.46
N LEU A 180 -9.16 -8.82 7.35
CA LEU A 180 -9.72 -9.46 6.17
C LEU A 180 -8.73 -10.42 5.50
N GLY A 181 -7.44 -10.07 5.50
CA GLY A 181 -6.35 -10.95 5.07
C GLY A 181 -6.28 -12.23 5.91
N CYS A 182 -6.30 -12.11 7.23
CA CYS A 182 -6.29 -13.25 8.15
C CYS A 182 -7.58 -14.07 8.10
N TYR A 183 -8.72 -13.42 7.88
CA TYR A 183 -10.00 -14.09 7.66
C TYR A 183 -9.94 -15.01 6.43
N LEU A 184 -9.42 -14.50 5.30
CA LEU A 184 -9.21 -15.31 4.09
C LEU A 184 -8.26 -16.48 4.30
N ASP A 185 -7.26 -16.33 5.17
CA ASP A 185 -6.28 -17.36 5.48
C ASP A 185 -6.75 -18.33 6.58
N GLY A 186 -7.90 -18.09 7.22
CA GLY A 186 -8.37 -18.88 8.35
C GLY A 186 -7.47 -18.76 9.58
N THR A 187 -6.79 -17.62 9.75
CA THR A 187 -5.78 -17.37 10.79
C THR A 187 -6.17 -16.31 11.80
N LEU A 188 -7.46 -15.93 11.87
CA LEU A 188 -7.96 -14.94 12.85
C LEU A 188 -7.65 -15.31 14.32
N SER A 189 -7.50 -16.60 14.64
CA SER A 189 -7.10 -17.05 15.98
C SER A 189 -5.62 -16.78 16.32
N LYS A 190 -4.83 -16.28 15.37
CA LYS A 190 -3.38 -16.05 15.50
C LYS A 190 -3.01 -14.56 15.48
N LEU A 191 -3.97 -13.64 15.50
CA LEU A 191 -3.70 -12.20 15.39
C LEU A 191 -2.76 -11.69 16.49
N GLU A 192 -2.95 -12.12 17.74
CA GLU A 192 -2.09 -11.79 18.87
C GLU A 192 -0.65 -12.28 18.63
N LYS A 193 -0.50 -13.50 18.12
CA LYS A 193 0.81 -14.05 17.78
C LYS A 193 1.50 -13.26 16.67
N PHE A 194 0.76 -12.67 15.73
CA PHE A 194 1.33 -11.80 14.71
C PHE A 194 1.75 -10.46 15.32
N ARG A 195 0.87 -9.82 16.12
CA ARG A 195 1.16 -8.59 16.86
C ARG A 195 2.43 -8.72 17.70
N ASP A 196 2.56 -9.79 18.48
CA ASP A 196 3.66 -9.98 19.44
C ASP A 196 5.00 -10.24 18.74
N LYS A 197 4.98 -10.66 17.48
CA LYS A 197 6.18 -10.82 16.64
C LYS A 197 6.53 -9.56 15.88
N GLU A 198 5.60 -8.61 15.77
CA GLU A 198 5.81 -7.40 14.99
C GLU A 198 6.63 -6.40 15.79
N THR A 199 7.79 -6.05 15.25
CA THR A 199 8.74 -5.14 15.88
C THR A 199 8.63 -3.72 15.34
N TYR A 200 8.04 -3.56 14.16
CA TYR A 200 7.88 -2.25 13.55
C TYR A 200 6.64 -1.53 14.13
N PRO A 201 6.79 -0.36 14.78
CA PRO A 201 5.69 0.26 15.51
C PRO A 201 4.46 0.60 14.67
N MET A 202 4.62 0.86 13.37
CA MET A 202 3.49 1.10 12.48
C MET A 202 2.71 -0.19 12.21
N GLU A 203 3.40 -1.25 11.76
CA GLU A 203 2.78 -2.55 11.48
C GLU A 203 2.17 -3.15 12.76
N HIS A 204 2.80 -2.94 13.91
CA HIS A 204 2.26 -3.37 15.21
C HIS A 204 0.86 -2.77 15.47
N LYS A 205 0.64 -1.50 15.13
CA LYS A 205 -0.67 -0.85 15.29
C LYS A 205 -1.73 -1.52 14.43
N ASN A 206 -1.39 -1.92 13.20
CA ASN A 206 -2.32 -2.59 12.29
C ASN A 206 -2.89 -3.85 12.95
N TRP A 207 -2.02 -4.67 13.57
CA TRP A 207 -2.44 -5.86 14.30
C TRP A 207 -3.33 -5.57 15.52
N VAL A 208 -3.01 -4.51 16.27
CA VAL A 208 -3.86 -4.07 17.40
C VAL A 208 -5.29 -3.74 16.92
N TYR A 209 -5.42 -3.03 15.80
CA TYR A 209 -6.74 -2.68 15.26
C TYR A 209 -7.46 -3.87 14.61
N ALA A 210 -6.73 -4.82 14.01
CA ALA A 210 -7.31 -6.07 13.53
C ALA A 210 -7.92 -6.90 14.68
N ILE A 211 -7.26 -6.95 15.84
CA ILE A 211 -7.76 -7.64 17.04
C ILE A 211 -9.03 -6.97 17.55
N LYS A 212 -9.03 -5.64 17.68
CA LYS A 212 -10.21 -4.86 18.10
C LYS A 212 -11.40 -5.11 17.17
N LEU A 213 -11.17 -5.15 15.85
CA LEU A 213 -12.24 -5.44 14.89
C LEU A 213 -12.81 -6.85 15.07
N ARG A 214 -11.95 -7.85 15.28
CA ARG A 214 -12.39 -9.23 15.56
C ARG A 214 -13.27 -9.30 16.80
N GLU A 215 -12.95 -8.56 17.86
CA GLU A 215 -13.75 -8.49 19.09
C GLU A 215 -15.13 -7.87 18.82
N LEU A 216 -15.17 -6.73 18.13
CA LEU A 216 -16.42 -6.06 17.74
C LEU A 216 -17.34 -6.92 16.87
N LEU A 217 -16.77 -7.78 16.01
CA LEU A 217 -17.53 -8.66 15.13
C LEU A 217 -17.99 -9.95 15.81
N LYS A 218 -17.44 -10.32 16.98
CA LYS A 218 -17.92 -11.47 17.78
C LYS A 218 -19.16 -11.14 18.60
N GLU A 219 -19.44 -9.86 18.83
CA GLU A 219 -20.60 -9.37 19.58
C GLU A 219 -21.87 -9.22 18.70
N LYS A 220 -21.79 -9.64 17.43
CA LYS A 220 -22.89 -9.63 16.45
C LYS A 220 -23.23 -11.05 16.00
#